data_AF-A0A5C5ZSV4-F1
#
_entry.id   AF-A0A5C5ZSV4-F1
#
_cell.length_a   1.000
_cell.length_b   1.000
_cell.length_c   1.000
_cell.angle_alpha   90.00
_cell.angle_beta   90.00
_cell.angle_gamma   90.00
#
_symmetry.space_group_name_H-M   'P 1'
#
loop_
_entity.id
_entity.type
_entity.pdbx_description
1 polymer ?
#
loop_
_entity_poly.entity_id
_entity_poly.type
_entity_poly.pdbx_seq_one_letter_code
_entity_poly.pdbx_strand_id
1 'polypeptide(L)'
;MSTPKKPLPNESFGEASTSPADRAELLMNLCLDGGLSDAEAAELDTLLAESPEARKVWIGLAALHTDLSRHFSKPSTMPPTGSREGTAEPLTGLFLPNDFGASGSHAGI
;
A
#
# COMPACT_ATOMS: atom_id res chain seq x y z
N MET A 1 15.65 -26.01 61.61
CA MET A 1 14.30 -25.84 61.02
C MET A 1 14.50 -25.17 59.66
N SER A 2 14.63 -25.97 58.60
CA SER A 2 14.90 -25.48 57.24
C SER A 2 13.59 -25.44 56.47
N THR A 3 13.14 -24.26 56.07
CA THR A 3 11.96 -24.12 55.22
C THR A 3 12.33 -24.52 53.78
N PRO A 4 11.52 -25.36 53.11
CA PRO A 4 11.77 -25.72 51.72
C PRO A 4 11.51 -24.50 50.83
N LYS A 5 12.53 -24.17 50.03
CA LYS A 5 12.55 -23.13 49.01
C LYS A 5 11.51 -23.45 47.95
N LYS A 6 10.38 -22.71 47.98
CA LYS A 6 9.31 -22.79 46.98
C LYS A 6 9.89 -22.40 45.61
N PRO A 7 9.85 -23.27 44.58
CA PRO A 7 10.26 -22.87 43.24
C PRO A 7 9.29 -21.81 42.71
N LEU A 8 9.84 -20.71 42.19
CA LEU A 8 9.07 -19.65 41.55
C LEU A 8 8.36 -20.20 40.30
N PRO A 9 7.18 -19.67 39.95
CA PRO A 9 6.49 -20.03 38.73
C PRO A 9 7.41 -19.70 37.55
N ASN A 10 7.62 -20.72 36.72
CA ASN A 10 8.32 -20.62 35.46
C ASN A 10 7.61 -19.54 34.63
N GLU A 11 8.20 -18.36 34.49
CA GLU A 11 7.75 -17.37 33.51
C GLU A 11 7.98 -18.02 32.14
N SER A 12 6.95 -18.70 31.68
CA SER A 12 6.81 -19.14 30.30
C SER A 12 6.84 -17.87 29.48
N PHE A 13 8.03 -17.48 29.03
CA PHE A 13 8.21 -16.50 27.98
C PHE A 13 7.20 -16.85 26.89
N GLY A 14 6.30 -15.88 26.64
CA GLY A 14 5.12 -16.04 25.82
C GLY A 14 5.44 -16.93 24.64
N GLU A 15 4.76 -18.08 24.63
CA GLU A 15 4.70 -18.98 23.49
C GLU A 15 4.42 -18.07 22.30
N ALA A 16 5.45 -17.83 21.49
CA ALA A 16 5.36 -17.04 20.28
C ALA A 16 4.27 -17.73 19.47
N SER A 17 3.06 -17.22 19.58
CA SER A 17 1.91 -17.78 18.90
C SER A 17 2.26 -17.65 17.44
N THR A 18 2.64 -18.76 16.84
CA THR A 18 2.98 -18.88 15.43
C THR A 18 1.67 -18.96 14.67
N SER A 19 0.74 -18.05 14.98
CA SER A 19 -0.51 -18.04 14.25
C SER A 19 -0.19 -17.66 12.80
N PRO A 20 -0.92 -18.23 11.84
CA PRO A 20 -0.71 -17.90 10.43
C PRO A 20 -0.90 -16.40 10.18
N ALA A 21 -1.67 -15.69 11.02
CA ALA A 21 -1.80 -14.24 10.96
C ALA A 21 -0.53 -13.51 11.42
N ASP A 22 0.07 -13.92 12.53
CA ASP A 22 1.32 -13.31 13.06
C ASP A 22 2.49 -13.55 12.09
N ARG A 23 2.55 -14.75 11.48
CA ARG A 23 3.55 -15.06 10.45
C ARG A 23 3.32 -14.21 9.19
N ALA A 24 2.08 -14.08 8.74
CA ALA A 24 1.74 -13.27 7.58
C ALA A 24 2.08 -11.80 7.82
N GLU A 25 1.81 -11.25 9.01
CA GLU A 25 2.17 -9.87 9.38
C GLU A 25 3.69 -9.63 9.28
N LEU A 26 4.49 -10.57 9.77
CA LEU A 26 5.95 -10.47 9.71
C LEU A 26 6.46 -10.47 8.27
N LEU A 27 5.94 -11.35 7.41
CA LEU A 27 6.26 -11.39 5.99
C LEU A 27 5.82 -10.11 5.25
N MET A 28 4.67 -9.53 5.62
CA MET A 28 4.21 -8.26 5.05
C MET A 28 5.12 -7.10 5.41
N ASN A 29 5.62 -7.03 6.64
CA ASN A 29 6.59 -6.00 7.04
C ASN A 29 7.88 -6.12 6.21
N LEU A 30 8.41 -7.33 6.03
CA LEU A 30 9.54 -7.60 5.13
C LEU A 30 9.25 -7.19 3.68
N CYS A 31 8.01 -7.40 3.20
CA CYS A 31 7.58 -6.96 1.88
C CYS A 31 7.63 -5.44 1.73
N LEU A 32 7.18 -4.70 2.75
CA LEU A 32 7.20 -3.23 2.75
C LEU A 32 8.62 -2.67 2.82
N ASP A 33 9.51 -3.33 3.55
CA ASP A 33 10.93 -2.97 3.65
C ASP A 33 11.74 -3.37 2.40
N GLY A 34 11.14 -4.12 1.47
CA GLY A 34 11.80 -4.59 0.24
C GLY A 34 12.78 -5.75 0.45
N GLY A 35 12.71 -6.43 1.60
CA GLY A 35 13.59 -7.54 1.97
C GLY A 35 13.01 -8.93 1.74
N LEU A 36 11.82 -9.03 1.13
CA LEU A 36 11.11 -10.29 0.95
C LEU A 36 11.77 -11.15 -0.15
N SER A 37 12.14 -12.38 0.19
CA SER A 37 12.62 -13.36 -0.80
C SER A 37 11.47 -14.03 -1.56
N ASP A 38 11.77 -14.63 -2.72
CA ASP A 38 10.76 -15.35 -3.53
C ASP A 38 10.09 -16.50 -2.75
N ALA A 39 10.84 -17.19 -1.90
CA ALA A 39 10.32 -18.28 -1.06
C ALA A 39 9.32 -17.75 -0.02
N GLU A 40 9.64 -16.62 0.60
CA GLU A 40 8.78 -15.95 1.58
C GLU A 40 7.55 -15.31 0.93
N ALA A 41 7.68 -14.83 -0.31
CA ALA A 41 6.54 -14.34 -1.09
C ALA A 41 5.53 -15.47 -1.39
N ALA A 42 6.00 -16.65 -1.76
CA ALA A 42 5.16 -17.82 -1.96
C ALA A 42 4.50 -18.30 -0.64
N GLU A 43 5.24 -18.23 0.48
CA GLU A 43 4.71 -18.51 1.81
C GLU A 43 3.59 -17.53 2.18
N LEU A 44 3.81 -16.23 1.95
CA LEU A 44 2.81 -15.19 2.21
C LEU A 44 1.55 -15.38 1.36
N ASP A 45 1.69 -15.72 0.07
CA ASP A 45 0.53 -15.98 -0.82
C ASP A 45 -0.29 -17.17 -0.31
N THR A 46 0.38 -18.25 0.12
CA THR A 46 -0.25 -19.43 0.71
C THR A 46 -1.03 -19.06 1.98
N LEU A 47 -0.40 -18.30 2.89
CA LEU A 47 -1.04 -17.86 4.13
C LEU A 47 -2.26 -16.96 3.87
N LEU A 48 -2.18 -16.10 2.87
CA LEU A 48 -3.30 -15.24 2.46
C LEU A 48 -4.43 -16.03 1.79
N ALA A 49 -4.14 -17.10 1.07
CA ALA A 49 -5.15 -17.97 0.50
C ALA A 49 -5.92 -18.74 1.60
N GLU A 50 -5.19 -19.29 2.57
CA GLU A 50 -5.74 -20.19 3.58
C GLU A 50 -6.36 -19.47 4.79
N SER A 51 -5.83 -18.31 5.19
CA SER A 51 -6.24 -17.64 6.42
C SER A 51 -7.05 -16.35 6.16
N PRO A 52 -8.35 -16.31 6.50
CA PRO A 52 -9.13 -15.09 6.40
C PRO A 52 -8.65 -14.00 7.36
N GLU A 53 -8.08 -14.37 8.52
CA GLU A 53 -7.52 -13.41 9.47
C GLU A 53 -6.26 -12.74 8.91
N ALA A 54 -5.39 -13.49 8.23
CA ALA A 54 -4.23 -12.94 7.53
C ALA A 54 -4.65 -11.93 6.44
N ARG A 55 -5.74 -12.21 5.71
CA ARG A 55 -6.29 -11.27 4.72
C ARG A 55 -6.79 -9.96 5.34
N LYS A 56 -7.42 -10.01 6.52
CA LYS A 56 -7.87 -8.79 7.20
C LYS A 56 -6.68 -7.90 7.58
N VAL A 57 -5.62 -8.51 8.11
CA VAL A 57 -4.36 -7.81 8.43
C VAL A 57 -3.76 -7.18 7.18
N TRP A 58 -3.67 -7.95 6.08
CA TRP A 58 -3.18 -7.44 4.79
C TRP A 58 -3.95 -6.23 4.28
N ILE A 59 -5.28 -6.30 4.27
CA ILE A 59 -6.13 -5.21 3.78
C ILE A 59 -5.91 -3.95 4.62
N GLY A 60 -5.83 -4.09 5.95
CA GLY A 60 -5.57 -2.97 6.85
C GLY A 60 -4.21 -2.33 6.61
N LEU A 61 -3.16 -3.15 6.45
CA LEU A 61 -1.81 -2.69 6.20
C LEU A 61 -1.67 -2.01 4.83
N ALA A 62 -2.26 -2.60 3.77
CA ALA A 62 -2.25 -2.05 2.43
C ALA A 62 -3.01 -0.72 2.33
N ALA A 63 -4.14 -0.59 3.04
CA ALA A 63 -4.88 0.65 3.14
C ALA A 63 -4.05 1.74 3.82
N LEU A 64 -3.44 1.44 4.97
CA LEU A 64 -2.55 2.37 5.67
C LEU A 64 -1.36 2.79 4.81
N HIS A 65 -0.71 1.84 4.14
CA HIS A 65 0.42 2.12 3.24
C HIS A 65 0.00 3.05 2.10
N THR A 66 -1.19 2.85 1.52
CA THR A 66 -1.74 3.71 0.47
C THR A 66 -2.02 5.12 0.99
N ASP A 67 -2.61 5.25 2.18
CA ASP A 67 -2.91 6.54 2.81
C ASP A 67 -1.64 7.33 3.13
N LEU A 68 -0.63 6.69 3.71
CA LEU A 68 0.66 7.30 3.99
C LEU A 68 1.37 7.70 2.69
N SER A 69 1.40 6.80 1.71
CA SER A 69 1.97 7.10 0.39
C SER A 69 1.29 8.31 -0.23
N ARG A 70 -0.04 8.42 -0.17
CA ARG A 70 -0.79 9.57 -0.68
C ARG A 70 -0.50 10.87 0.08
N HIS A 71 -0.36 10.78 1.40
CA HIS A 71 -0.07 11.94 2.24
C HIS A 71 1.33 12.51 1.94
N PHE A 72 2.33 11.65 1.83
CA PHE A 72 3.73 12.04 1.65
C PHE A 72 4.14 12.21 0.18
N SER A 73 3.41 11.64 -0.78
CA SER A 73 3.69 11.79 -2.22
C SER A 73 3.05 13.03 -2.86
N LYS A 74 2.30 13.85 -2.10
CA LYS A 74 1.81 15.12 -2.65
C LYS A 74 3.01 16.02 -2.97
N PRO A 75 3.27 16.37 -4.24
CA PRO A 75 4.22 17.41 -4.54
C PRO A 75 3.72 18.69 -3.87
N SER A 76 4.60 19.35 -3.13
CA SER A 76 4.36 20.70 -2.64
C SER A 76 4.06 21.59 -3.84
N THR A 77 2.78 21.81 -4.13
CA THR A 77 2.32 22.88 -5.01
C THR A 77 2.62 24.19 -4.29
N MET A 78 3.86 24.63 -4.36
CA MET A 78 4.12 26.06 -4.28
C MET A 78 3.33 26.70 -5.42
N PRO A 79 2.41 27.65 -5.13
CA PRO A 79 1.78 28.41 -6.18
C PRO A 79 2.89 29.08 -7.00
N PRO A 80 2.82 29.09 -8.35
CA PRO A 80 3.75 29.85 -9.15
C PRO A 80 3.65 31.30 -8.70
N THR A 81 4.69 31.78 -8.01
CA THR A 81 4.84 33.17 -7.62
C THR A 81 4.79 33.99 -8.91
N GLY A 82 3.66 34.67 -9.12
CA GLY A 82 3.37 35.35 -10.37
C GLY A 82 4.47 36.34 -10.74
N SER A 83 5.20 36.06 -11.82
CA SER A 83 5.82 37.10 -12.62
C SER A 83 4.73 37.73 -13.46
N ARG A 84 4.13 38.76 -12.88
CA ARG A 84 3.17 39.65 -13.50
C ARG A 84 3.96 40.73 -14.23
N GLU A 85 4.45 40.44 -15.42
CA GLU A 85 4.86 41.46 -16.40
C GLU A 85 4.16 41.14 -17.72
N GLY A 86 3.01 41.79 -17.91
CA GLY A 86 2.38 41.88 -19.20
C GLY A 86 3.20 42.78 -20.11
N THR A 87 3.21 42.48 -21.41
CA THR A 87 2.76 43.40 -22.47
C THR A 87 2.81 42.65 -23.80
N ALA A 88 1.76 42.83 -24.59
CA ALA A 88 1.58 42.54 -26.02
C ALA A 88 0.75 41.29 -26.38
N GLU A 89 -0.56 41.53 -26.48
CA GLU A 89 -1.44 40.87 -27.46
C GLU A 89 -0.84 40.92 -28.87
N PRO A 90 -1.09 39.89 -29.71
CA PRO A 90 -2.08 40.13 -30.74
C PRO A 90 -3.07 38.96 -30.92
N LEU A 91 -4.35 39.27 -30.73
CA LEU A 91 -5.43 39.19 -31.72
C LEU A 91 -5.50 37.97 -32.66
N THR A 92 -6.68 37.36 -32.60
CA THR A 92 -7.47 36.76 -33.69
C THR A 92 -7.05 35.42 -34.29
N GLY A 93 -7.92 34.43 -34.08
CA GLY A 93 -7.95 33.16 -34.83
C GLY A 93 -8.71 32.07 -34.07
N LEU A 94 -9.99 32.29 -33.73
CA LEU A 94 -11.10 31.58 -34.39
C LEU A 94 -10.79 30.09 -34.71
N PHE A 95 -11.17 29.16 -33.82
CA PHE A 95 -11.99 27.98 -34.15
C PHE A 95 -12.22 27.10 -32.89
N LEU A 96 -13.45 27.13 -32.38
CA LEU A 96 -14.16 26.00 -31.76
C LEU A 96 -15.34 25.70 -32.71
N PRO A 97 -15.96 24.50 -32.77
CA PRO A 97 -16.00 23.44 -31.74
C PRO A 97 -15.95 21.98 -32.27
N ASN A 98 -16.00 21.02 -31.33
CA ASN A 98 -16.61 19.68 -31.39
C ASN A 98 -16.79 18.97 -32.75
N ASP A 99 -16.19 17.78 -32.88
CA ASP A 99 -16.76 16.71 -33.70
C ASP A 99 -16.95 15.45 -32.85
N PHE A 100 -18.23 15.07 -32.72
CA PHE A 100 -18.73 13.95 -31.95
C PHE A 100 -19.14 12.88 -32.96
N GLY A 101 -18.42 11.75 -32.98
CA GLY A 101 -18.92 10.51 -33.57
C GLY A 101 -18.29 10.08 -34.90
N ALA A 102 -17.49 9.01 -34.82
CA ALA A 102 -17.38 8.05 -35.91
C ALA A 102 -17.41 6.64 -35.31
N SER A 103 -18.63 6.16 -35.12
CA SER A 103 -18.95 4.73 -35.14
C SER A 103 -18.51 4.16 -36.50
N GLY A 104 -17.81 3.04 -36.48
CA GLY A 104 -17.32 2.40 -37.70
C GLY A 104 -16.76 1.01 -37.44
N SER A 105 -17.60 0.09 -36.93
CA SER A 105 -17.32 -1.34 -36.99
C SER A 105 -17.33 -1.78 -38.46
N HIS A 106 -16.15 -2.06 -39.01
CA HIS A 106 -16.02 -2.68 -40.33
C HIS A 106 -15.74 -4.18 -40.16
N ALA A 107 -16.81 -4.98 -40.20
CA ALA A 107 -16.72 -6.42 -40.46
C ALA A 107 -16.69 -6.61 -41.98
N GLY A 108 -15.71 -7.35 -42.49
CA GLY A 108 -15.59 -7.71 -43.89
C GLY A 108 -14.80 -9.00 -44.04
N ILE A 109 -15.55 -10.09 -44.17
CA ILE A 109 -15.17 -11.37 -44.79
C ILE A 109 -14.95 -11.19 -46.29
#